data_AF-A0A8J6S1G8-F1
#
_entry.id   AF-A0A8J6S1G8-F1
#
_cell.length_a   1.000
_cell.length_b   1.000
_cell.length_c   1.000
_cell.angle_alpha   90.00
_cell.angle_beta   90.00
_cell.angle_gamma   90.00
#
_symmetry.space_group_name_H-M   'P 1'
#
loop_
_entity.id
_entity.type
_entity.pdbx_description
1 polymer ?
#
loop_
_entity_poly.entity_id
_entity_poly.type
_entity_poly.pdbx_seq_one_letter_code
_entity_poly.pdbx_strand_id
1 'polypeptide(L)'
;MDTNLLMQEIRQAIENSDQPKLESLLASEPSQINATTVFGNWLHFAISFNARMEIIKYLIEKGVDINQKAGILKGNALNLAAAERRIDVVNYLLEKGAEIDISEPERNPLFSAIYSGSIDIVEVLITHKVNFKIKYTGERMKNMDALAYAKERGQIEIAEMLSLLSE
;
A
#
# COMPACT_ATOMS: atom_id res chain seq x y z
N MET A 1 -7.45 -30.97 1.51
CA MET A 1 -6.52 -30.45 0.48
C MET A 1 -5.20 -30.18 1.16
N ASP A 2 -4.06 -30.43 0.52
CA ASP A 2 -2.76 -30.04 1.09
C ASP A 2 -2.74 -28.51 1.28
N THR A 3 -2.52 -28.04 2.51
CA THR A 3 -2.51 -26.60 2.84
C THR A 3 -1.50 -25.84 2.00
N ASN A 4 -0.37 -26.45 1.63
CA ASN A 4 0.62 -25.82 0.75
C ASN A 4 0.10 -25.69 -0.68
N LEU A 5 -0.58 -26.72 -1.19
CA LEU A 5 -1.20 -26.69 -2.52
C LEU A 5 -2.31 -25.63 -2.59
N LEU A 6 -3.18 -25.57 -1.58
CA LEU A 6 -4.24 -24.57 -1.51
C LEU A 6 -3.68 -23.14 -1.49
N MET A 7 -2.65 -22.89 -0.68
CA MET A 7 -1.97 -21.60 -0.65
C MET A 7 -1.37 -21.21 -2.01
N GLN A 8 -0.83 -22.18 -2.76
CA GLN A 8 -0.33 -21.93 -4.13
C GLN A 8 -1.46 -21.60 -5.09
N GLU A 9 -2.59 -22.31 -5.01
CA GLU A 9 -3.73 -22.06 -5.89
C GLU A 9 -4.39 -20.71 -5.61
N ILE A 10 -4.47 -20.28 -4.34
CA ILE A 10 -4.95 -18.95 -3.96
C ILE A 10 -4.03 -17.87 -4.53
N ARG A 11 -2.71 -18.03 -4.41
CA ARG A 11 -1.73 -17.10 -5.02
C ARG A 11 -1.94 -16.99 -6.52
N GLN A 12 -2.04 -18.12 -7.21
CA GLN A 12 -2.24 -18.15 -8.65
C GLN A 12 -3.56 -17.48 -9.07
N ALA A 13 -4.64 -17.69 -8.30
CA ALA A 13 -5.93 -17.04 -8.55
C ALA A 13 -5.84 -15.52 -8.38
N ILE A 14 -5.13 -15.03 -7.35
CA ILE A 14 -4.89 -13.59 -7.14
C ILE A 14 -4.03 -13.01 -8.27
N GLU A 15 -2.90 -13.63 -8.60
CA GLU A 15 -1.99 -13.20 -9.67
C GLU A 15 -2.71 -13.10 -11.02
N ASN A 16 -3.50 -14.12 -11.36
CA ASN A 16 -4.26 -14.15 -12.61
C ASN A 16 -5.53 -13.28 -12.55
N SER A 17 -5.83 -12.69 -11.40
CA SER A 17 -7.08 -11.98 -11.13
C SER A 17 -8.34 -12.79 -11.46
N ASP A 18 -8.30 -14.08 -11.16
CA ASP A 18 -9.37 -15.05 -11.32
C ASP A 18 -10.25 -15.06 -10.06
N GLN A 19 -11.18 -14.10 -10.02
CA GLN A 19 -12.10 -13.92 -8.89
C GLN A 19 -12.97 -15.15 -8.63
N PRO A 20 -13.61 -15.81 -9.62
CA PRO A 20 -14.41 -17.01 -9.37
C PRO A 20 -13.60 -18.14 -8.74
N LYS A 21 -12.36 -18.37 -9.20
CA LYS A 21 -11.48 -19.37 -8.58
C LYS A 21 -11.10 -18.96 -7.16
N LEU A 22 -10.71 -17.71 -6.94
CA LEU A 22 -10.39 -17.20 -5.61
C LEU A 22 -11.56 -17.37 -4.62
N GLU A 23 -12.77 -17.03 -5.06
CA GLU A 23 -14.01 -17.22 -4.32
C GLU A 23 -14.25 -18.68 -3.95
N SER A 24 -14.14 -19.58 -4.93
CA SER A 24 -14.31 -21.02 -4.70
C SER A 24 -13.27 -21.56 -3.71
N LEU A 25 -12.01 -21.16 -3.83
CA LEU A 25 -10.93 -21.63 -2.96
C LEU A 25 -11.13 -21.14 -1.51
N LEU A 26 -11.44 -19.85 -1.32
CA LEU A 26 -11.68 -19.29 0.01
C LEU A 26 -13.01 -19.72 0.62
N ALA A 27 -14.02 -20.08 -0.18
CA ALA A 27 -15.23 -20.72 0.33
C ALA A 27 -14.96 -22.15 0.82
N SER A 28 -14.02 -22.87 0.19
CA SER A 28 -13.66 -24.23 0.59
C SER A 28 -12.88 -24.28 1.91
N GLU A 29 -12.10 -23.23 2.21
CA GLU A 29 -11.37 -23.11 3.48
C GLU A 29 -11.34 -21.64 3.95
N PRO A 30 -12.41 -21.14 4.60
CA PRO A 30 -12.54 -19.73 4.97
C PRO A 30 -11.43 -19.19 5.88
N SER A 31 -10.78 -20.05 6.67
CA SER A 31 -9.63 -19.65 7.50
C SER A 31 -8.46 -19.12 6.69
N GLN A 32 -8.36 -19.48 5.41
CA GLN A 32 -7.27 -19.03 4.55
C GLN A 32 -7.34 -17.54 4.21
N ILE A 33 -8.46 -16.84 4.45
CA ILE A 33 -8.55 -15.40 4.15
C ILE A 33 -7.51 -14.56 4.91
N ASN A 34 -7.13 -14.98 6.11
CA ASN A 34 -6.15 -14.28 6.95
C ASN A 34 -4.74 -14.89 6.85
N ALA A 35 -4.51 -15.76 5.86
CA ALA A 35 -3.18 -16.32 5.63
C ALA A 35 -2.18 -15.23 5.19
N THR A 36 -0.93 -15.45 5.55
CA THR A 36 0.17 -14.53 5.23
C THR A 36 1.19 -15.18 4.31
N THR A 37 1.78 -14.35 3.45
CA THR A 37 2.91 -14.64 2.57
C THR A 37 4.14 -13.86 3.02
N VAL A 38 5.26 -14.05 2.34
CA VAL A 38 6.47 -13.21 2.53
C VAL A 38 6.23 -11.73 2.20
N PHE A 39 5.18 -11.41 1.43
CA PHE A 39 4.78 -10.05 1.09
C PHE A 39 3.78 -9.45 2.10
N GLY A 40 3.25 -10.24 3.03
CA GLY A 40 2.15 -9.86 3.92
C GLY A 40 0.89 -10.68 3.63
N ASN A 41 -0.28 -10.18 4.04
CA ASN A 41 -1.56 -10.85 3.74
C ASN A 41 -1.92 -10.79 2.26
N TRP A 42 -3.09 -11.34 1.90
CA TRP A 42 -3.54 -11.38 0.51
C TRP A 42 -3.70 -10.00 -0.13
N LEU A 43 -4.02 -8.96 0.64
CA LEU A 43 -4.11 -7.61 0.10
C LEU A 43 -2.74 -7.10 -0.34
N HIS A 44 -1.69 -7.32 0.46
CA HIS A 44 -0.31 -6.99 0.06
C HIS A 44 0.10 -7.77 -1.20
N PHE A 45 -0.16 -9.07 -1.20
CA PHE A 45 0.15 -9.93 -2.34
C PHE A 45 -0.58 -9.46 -3.63
N ALA A 46 -1.87 -9.20 -3.55
CA ALA A 46 -2.67 -8.71 -4.67
C ALA A 46 -2.14 -7.37 -5.22
N ILE A 47 -1.69 -6.47 -4.35
CA ILE A 47 -1.11 -5.19 -4.78
C ILE A 47 0.23 -5.40 -5.47
N SER A 48 1.14 -6.21 -4.90
CA SER A 48 2.48 -6.49 -5.45
C SER A 48 2.43 -7.19 -6.81
N PHE A 49 1.43 -8.03 -7.06
CA PHE A 49 1.28 -8.74 -8.34
C PHE A 49 0.31 -8.04 -9.30
N ASN A 50 0.02 -6.76 -9.06
CA ASN A 50 -0.84 -5.93 -9.90
C ASN A 50 -2.20 -6.59 -10.19
N ALA A 51 -2.77 -7.28 -9.22
CA ALA A 51 -4.09 -7.89 -9.35
C ALA A 51 -5.15 -6.82 -9.61
N ARG A 52 -6.15 -7.16 -10.42
CA ARG A 52 -7.23 -6.25 -10.79
C ARG A 52 -8.03 -5.79 -9.56
N MET A 53 -8.66 -4.63 -9.67
CA MET A 53 -9.40 -3.99 -8.59
C MET A 53 -10.49 -4.88 -7.99
N GLU A 54 -11.08 -5.79 -8.77
CA GLU A 54 -12.09 -6.73 -8.28
C GLU A 54 -11.55 -7.67 -7.20
N ILE A 55 -10.29 -8.12 -7.32
CA ILE A 55 -9.62 -8.93 -6.30
C ILE A 55 -9.38 -8.11 -5.03
N ILE A 56 -8.91 -6.88 -5.18
CA ILE A 56 -8.66 -5.95 -4.06
C ILE A 56 -9.95 -5.72 -3.26
N LYS A 57 -11.03 -5.38 -3.95
CA LYS A 57 -12.37 -5.18 -3.37
C LYS A 57 -12.85 -6.43 -2.65
N TYR A 58 -12.80 -7.58 -3.33
CA TYR A 58 -13.24 -8.85 -2.78
C TYR A 58 -12.49 -9.19 -1.48
N LEU A 59 -11.16 -9.07 -1.45
CA LEU A 59 -10.36 -9.39 -0.26
C LEU A 59 -10.72 -8.48 0.94
N ILE A 60 -10.91 -7.18 0.70
CA ILE A 60 -11.32 -6.24 1.74
C ILE A 60 -12.74 -6.54 2.24
N GLU A 61 -13.68 -6.85 1.34
CA GLU A 61 -15.05 -7.25 1.68
C GLU A 61 -15.11 -8.56 2.48
N LYS A 62 -14.14 -9.46 2.29
CA LYS A 62 -13.99 -10.69 3.08
C LYS A 62 -13.26 -10.49 4.42
N GLY A 63 -12.89 -9.26 4.77
CA GLY A 63 -12.37 -8.92 6.08
C GLY A 63 -10.86 -9.14 6.23
N VAL A 64 -10.09 -9.13 5.14
CA VAL A 64 -8.63 -9.03 5.24
C VAL A 64 -8.28 -7.72 5.97
N ASP A 65 -7.38 -7.81 6.96
CA ASP A 65 -6.92 -6.64 7.71
C ASP A 65 -6.19 -5.65 6.77
N ILE A 66 -6.85 -4.53 6.51
CA ILE A 66 -6.37 -3.44 5.64
C ILE A 66 -5.14 -2.73 6.21
N ASN A 67 -4.98 -2.73 7.54
CA ASN A 67 -3.94 -2.01 8.27
C ASN A 67 -2.81 -2.92 8.74
N GLN A 68 -2.86 -4.22 8.43
CA GLN A 68 -1.81 -5.16 8.77
C GLN A 68 -0.47 -4.64 8.25
N LYS A 69 0.49 -4.48 9.16
CA LYS A 69 1.87 -4.11 8.81
C LYS A 69 2.67 -5.38 8.61
N ALA A 70 3.01 -5.73 7.38
CA ALA A 70 3.63 -7.02 7.11
C ALA A 70 4.56 -7.01 5.90
N GLY A 71 5.18 -8.17 5.69
CA GLY A 71 6.06 -8.42 4.57
C GLY A 71 7.39 -7.69 4.62
N ILE A 72 8.14 -7.82 3.52
CA ILE A 72 9.48 -7.26 3.36
C ILE A 72 9.48 -5.72 3.48
N LEU A 73 8.38 -5.07 3.08
CA LEU A 73 8.25 -3.61 3.08
C LEU A 73 7.85 -3.03 4.44
N LYS A 74 7.45 -3.87 5.40
CA LYS A 74 7.09 -3.49 6.79
C LYS A 74 6.01 -2.40 6.93
N GLY A 75 5.36 -1.99 5.84
CA GLY A 75 4.23 -1.06 5.79
C GLY A 75 2.90 -1.79 5.66
N ASN A 76 1.80 -1.03 5.63
CA ASN A 76 0.46 -1.54 5.32
C ASN A 76 0.18 -1.49 3.80
N ALA A 77 -1.02 -1.92 3.41
CA ALA A 77 -1.45 -1.96 2.02
C ALA A 77 -1.41 -0.58 1.34
N LEU A 78 -1.73 0.50 2.06
CA LEU A 78 -1.70 1.87 1.53
C LEU A 78 -0.27 2.30 1.17
N ASN A 79 0.70 2.00 2.03
CA ASN A 79 2.12 2.28 1.75
C ASN A 79 2.61 1.55 0.48
N LEU A 80 2.25 0.27 0.34
CA LEU A 80 2.61 -0.50 -0.85
C LEU A 80 1.90 0.02 -2.11
N ALA A 81 0.61 0.35 -2.05
CA ALA A 81 -0.11 0.91 -3.20
C ALA A 81 0.49 2.25 -3.68
N ALA A 82 0.95 3.09 -2.74
CA ALA A 82 1.67 4.32 -3.05
C ALA A 82 3.04 4.07 -3.71
N ALA A 83 3.79 3.09 -3.23
CA ALA A 83 5.06 2.69 -3.83
C ALA A 83 4.90 2.11 -5.25
N GLU A 84 3.86 1.30 -5.47
CA GLU A 84 3.50 0.69 -6.76
C GLU A 84 2.72 1.63 -7.69
N ARG A 85 2.51 2.90 -7.29
CA ARG A 85 1.86 3.95 -8.10
C ARG A 85 0.42 3.61 -8.52
N ARG A 86 -0.29 2.85 -7.68
CA ARG A 86 -1.66 2.39 -7.93
C ARG A 86 -2.70 3.34 -7.34
N ILE A 87 -2.94 4.47 -8.01
CA ILE A 87 -3.84 5.54 -7.56
C ILE A 87 -5.28 5.07 -7.30
N ASP A 88 -5.78 4.13 -8.11
CA ASP A 88 -7.10 3.53 -7.96
C ASP A 88 -7.21 2.74 -6.64
N VAL A 89 -6.17 1.99 -6.30
CA VAL A 89 -6.07 1.25 -5.04
C VAL A 89 -5.88 2.19 -3.86
N VAL A 90 -5.02 3.21 -3.98
CA VAL A 90 -4.84 4.22 -2.93
C VAL A 90 -6.17 4.86 -2.54
N ASN A 91 -6.94 5.34 -3.53
CA ASN A 91 -8.24 5.95 -3.27
C ASN A 91 -9.21 4.99 -2.61
N TYR A 92 -9.29 3.75 -3.10
CA TYR A 92 -10.17 2.74 -2.52
C TYR A 92 -9.78 2.36 -1.09
N LEU A 93 -8.48 2.19 -0.80
CA LEU A 93 -7.99 1.89 0.55
C LEU A 93 -8.33 3.02 1.52
N LEU A 94 -8.12 4.28 1.13
CA LEU A 94 -8.49 5.45 1.95
C LEU A 94 -10.01 5.54 2.18
N GLU A 95 -10.81 5.27 1.15
CA GLU A 95 -12.28 5.18 1.27
C GLU A 95 -12.71 4.10 2.28
N LYS A 96 -11.98 2.97 2.34
CA LYS A 96 -12.21 1.88 3.30
C LYS A 96 -11.56 2.09 4.67
N GLY A 97 -11.01 3.28 4.92
CA GLY A 97 -10.47 3.64 6.24
C GLY A 97 -9.08 3.06 6.50
N ALA A 98 -8.28 2.82 5.46
CA ALA A 98 -6.87 2.51 5.64
C ALA A 98 -6.17 3.63 6.42
N GLU A 99 -5.39 3.24 7.41
CA GLU A 99 -4.61 4.16 8.23
C GLU A 99 -3.42 4.71 7.44
N ILE A 100 -3.20 6.02 7.54
CA ILE A 100 -1.99 6.66 7.05
C ILE A 100 -0.93 6.54 8.13
N ASP A 101 -0.12 5.49 8.07
CA ASP A 101 0.99 5.29 9.01
C ASP A 101 2.10 6.32 8.71
N ILE A 102 2.48 7.09 9.71
CA ILE A 102 3.56 8.09 9.63
C ILE A 102 4.60 7.88 10.73
N SER A 103 4.60 6.71 11.39
CA SER A 103 5.51 6.44 12.52
C SER A 103 6.98 6.42 12.10
N GLU A 104 7.25 5.94 10.88
CA GLU A 104 8.58 5.76 10.31
C GLU A 104 8.55 6.15 8.84
N PRO A 105 9.65 6.64 8.27
CA PRO A 105 9.68 7.10 6.88
C PRO A 105 9.39 5.96 5.89
N GLU A 106 9.85 4.73 6.15
CA GLU A 106 9.59 3.56 5.29
C GLU A 106 8.12 3.10 5.30
N ARG A 107 7.36 3.51 6.32
CA ARG A 107 5.93 3.19 6.45
C ARG A 107 5.03 4.32 5.98
N ASN A 108 5.60 5.49 5.71
CA ASN A 108 4.87 6.68 5.33
C ASN A 108 4.48 6.62 3.84
N PRO A 109 3.19 6.44 3.51
CA PRO A 109 2.75 6.34 2.11
C PRO A 109 3.06 7.60 1.31
N LEU A 110 3.16 8.78 1.96
CA LEU A 110 3.57 10.01 1.30
C LEU A 110 5.04 9.94 0.85
N PHE A 111 5.92 9.38 1.69
CA PHE A 111 7.32 9.18 1.32
C PHE A 111 7.45 8.13 0.21
N SER A 112 6.67 7.05 0.26
CA SER A 112 6.58 6.08 -0.85
C SER A 112 6.13 6.71 -2.16
N ALA A 113 5.10 7.58 -2.14
CA ALA A 113 4.62 8.30 -3.33
C ALA A 113 5.66 9.29 -3.89
N ILE A 114 6.39 9.99 -3.02
CA ILE A 114 7.50 10.86 -3.41
C ILE A 114 8.64 10.02 -4.03
N TYR A 115 9.00 8.89 -3.40
CA TYR A 115 10.02 7.99 -3.90
C TYR A 115 9.68 7.50 -5.32
N SER A 116 8.42 7.13 -5.55
CA SER A 116 7.92 6.60 -6.83
C SER A 116 7.59 7.69 -7.87
N GLY A 117 7.55 8.96 -7.46
CA GLY A 117 7.26 10.10 -8.33
C GLY A 117 5.78 10.26 -8.70
N SER A 118 4.87 9.74 -7.87
CA SER A 118 3.42 9.81 -8.10
C SER A 118 2.81 11.04 -7.46
N ILE A 119 2.79 12.14 -8.21
CA ILE A 119 2.21 13.43 -7.78
C ILE A 119 0.70 13.34 -7.47
N ASP A 120 -0.03 12.54 -8.24
CA ASP A 120 -1.46 12.26 -8.03
C ASP A 120 -1.73 11.60 -6.66
N ILE A 121 -0.90 10.64 -6.26
CA ILE A 121 -0.99 9.99 -4.96
C ILE A 121 -0.59 10.96 -3.84
N VAL A 122 0.40 11.83 -4.07
CA VAL A 122 0.76 12.90 -3.14
C VAL A 122 -0.44 13.82 -2.89
N GLU A 123 -1.10 14.31 -3.94
CA GLU A 123 -2.30 15.16 -3.83
C GLU A 123 -3.41 14.48 -3.03
N VAL A 124 -3.68 13.20 -3.31
CA VAL A 124 -4.70 12.42 -2.59
C VAL A 124 -4.36 12.31 -1.11
N LEU A 125 -3.11 11.97 -0.76
CA LEU A 125 -2.69 11.83 0.64
C LEU A 125 -2.75 13.17 1.40
N ILE A 126 -2.35 14.27 0.75
CA ILE A 126 -2.46 15.63 1.29
C ILE A 126 -3.93 16.01 1.52
N THR A 127 -4.81 15.68 0.57
CA THR A 127 -6.27 15.89 0.71
C THR A 127 -6.84 15.12 1.91
N HIS A 128 -6.27 13.95 2.21
CA HIS A 128 -6.58 13.16 3.41
C HIS A 128 -5.81 13.63 4.67
N LYS A 129 -5.26 14.85 4.65
CA LYS A 129 -4.65 15.54 5.78
C LYS A 129 -3.45 14.81 6.40
N VAL A 130 -2.69 14.06 5.59
CA VAL A 130 -1.40 13.53 6.05
C VAL A 130 -0.49 14.68 6.52
N ASN A 131 0.17 14.51 7.65
CA ASN A 131 1.15 15.48 8.11
C ASN A 131 2.46 15.34 7.33
N PHE A 132 2.65 16.18 6.31
CA PHE A 132 3.85 16.18 5.48
C PHE A 132 5.04 16.94 6.09
N LYS A 133 4.86 17.61 7.24
CA LYS A 133 5.89 18.39 7.93
C LYS A 133 6.64 17.58 9.00
N ILE A 134 6.32 16.30 9.19
CA ILE A 134 7.07 15.41 10.09
C ILE A 134 8.50 15.27 9.58
N LYS A 135 9.46 15.45 10.48
CA LYS A 135 10.89 15.31 10.18
C LYS A 135 11.41 14.00 10.74
N TYR A 136 12.01 13.20 9.88
CA TYR A 136 12.65 11.95 10.25
C TYR A 136 14.17 12.11 10.31
N THR A 137 14.78 11.39 11.26
CA THR A 137 16.24 11.26 11.38
C THR A 137 16.55 9.80 11.65
N GLY A 138 17.44 9.22 10.84
CA GLY A 138 17.86 7.83 10.94
C GLY A 138 19.21 7.64 10.27
N GLU A 139 19.59 6.38 10.00
CA GLU A 139 20.90 6.08 9.40
C GLU A 139 21.12 6.73 8.03
N ARG A 140 20.04 6.91 7.26
CA ARG A 140 20.08 7.38 5.86
C ARG A 140 19.49 8.76 5.63
N MET A 141 18.90 9.38 6.66
CA MET A 141 18.23 10.66 6.54
C MET A 141 18.44 11.52 7.79
N LYS A 142 18.52 12.84 7.60
CA LYS A 142 18.78 13.77 8.69
C LYS A 142 17.80 14.95 8.64
N ASN A 143 16.93 15.03 9.65
CA ASN A 143 15.95 16.10 9.82
C ASN A 143 15.11 16.36 8.55
N MET A 144 14.64 15.29 7.93
CA MET A 144 14.03 15.31 6.60
C MET A 144 12.51 15.20 6.68
N ASP A 145 11.81 16.24 6.23
CA ASP A 145 10.37 16.20 5.96
C ASP A 145 10.09 15.83 4.50
N ALA A 146 8.79 15.77 4.13
CA ALA A 146 8.38 15.40 2.78
C ALA A 146 8.92 16.36 1.70
N LEU A 147 9.00 17.67 2.00
CA LEU A 147 9.53 18.67 1.07
C LEU A 147 11.04 18.48 0.87
N ALA A 148 11.81 18.33 1.96
CA ALA A 148 13.23 18.05 1.89
C ALA A 148 13.52 16.73 1.16
N TYR A 149 12.70 15.70 1.40
CA TYR A 149 12.81 14.42 0.71
C TYR A 149 12.53 14.54 -0.79
N ALA A 150 11.46 15.25 -1.19
CA ALA A 150 11.14 15.48 -2.59
C ALA A 150 12.30 16.21 -3.32
N LYS A 151 12.91 17.20 -2.67
CA LYS A 151 14.09 17.91 -3.20
C LYS A 151 15.30 16.99 -3.35
N GLU A 152 15.63 16.18 -2.33
CA GLU A 152 16.75 15.23 -2.39
C GLU A 152 16.56 14.20 -3.52
N ARG A 153 15.33 13.77 -3.74
CA ARG A 153 14.96 12.81 -4.78
C ARG A 153 14.84 13.40 -6.18
N GLY A 154 14.98 14.72 -6.32
CA GLY A 154 14.81 15.43 -7.60
C GLY A 154 13.37 15.47 -8.11
N GLN A 155 12.38 15.28 -7.23
CA GLN A 155 10.96 15.34 -7.57
C GLN A 155 10.48 16.80 -7.58
N ILE A 156 10.83 17.52 -8.64
CA ILE A 156 10.68 18.99 -8.74
C ILE A 156 9.22 19.42 -8.55
N GLU A 157 8.28 18.86 -9.33
CA GLU A 157 6.86 19.23 -9.27
C GLU A 157 6.24 18.97 -7.89
N ILE A 158 6.59 17.84 -7.26
CA ILE A 158 6.13 17.51 -5.90
C ILE A 158 6.74 18.48 -4.88
N ALA A 159 8.02 18.84 -5.01
CA ALA A 159 8.66 19.80 -4.13
C ALA A 159 8.05 21.19 -4.25
N GLU A 160 7.71 21.64 -5.46
CA GLU A 160 7.01 22.91 -5.70
C GLU A 160 5.63 22.90 -5.04
N MET A 161 4.84 21.84 -5.26
CA MET A 161 3.54 21.66 -4.62
C MET A 161 3.62 21.75 -3.09
N LEU A 162 4.53 20.99 -2.47
CA LEU A 162 4.69 21.00 -1.01
C LEU A 162 5.22 22.34 -0.48
N SER A 163 5.99 23.09 -1.28
CA SER A 163 6.44 24.43 -0.94
C SER A 163 5.26 25.40 -0.86
N LEU A 164 4.36 25.38 -1.85
CA LEU A 164 3.16 26.23 -1.90
C LEU A 164 2.19 25.97 -0.74
N LEU A 165 2.14 24.74 -0.24
CA LEU A 165 1.32 24.36 0.92
C LEU A 165 1.97 24.71 2.27
N SER A 166 3.22 25.15 2.28
CA SER A 166 3.97 25.49 3.49
C SER A 166 3.92 26.96 3.85
N GLU A 167 3.47 27.81 2.94
CA GLU A 167 3.23 29.26 3.09
C GLU A 167 1.88 29.53 3.79
#